data_AF-A0A7C4HWA0-F1
#
_entry.id   AF-A0A7C4HWA0-F1
#
_cell.length_a   1.000
_cell.length_b   1.000
_cell.length_c   1.000
_cell.angle_alpha   90.00
_cell.angle_beta   90.00
_cell.angle_gamma   90.00
#
_symmetry.space_group_name_H-M   'P 1'
#
loop_
_entity.id
_entity.type
_entity.pdbx_description
1 polymer ?
#
loop_
_entity_poly.entity_id
_entity_poly.type
_entity_poly.pdbx_seq_one_letter_code
_entity_poly.pdbx_strand_id
1 'polypeptide(L)' 'MIKRNRHLFPEWFREDVDEIASISRRLRREREPSMYGDEETGTPPDQLYSLIDAEDVLKSAKKVLGMCLRLMKEYGRE' A
#
# COMPACT_ATOMS: atom_id res chain seq x y z
N MET A 1 12.38 5.33 1.59
CA MET A 1 12.77 5.05 2.98
C MET A 1 12.87 3.55 3.25
N ILE A 2 11.83 2.73 3.03
CA ILE A 2 11.87 1.28 3.30
C ILE A 2 12.92 0.51 2.46
N LYS A 3 13.03 0.78 1.15
CA LYS A 3 14.00 0.12 0.26
C LYS A 3 15.46 0.33 0.68
N ARG A 4 15.83 1.54 1.11
CA ARG A 4 17.20 1.90 1.52
C ARG A 4 17.60 1.18 2.81
N ASN A 5 16.63 0.85 3.65
CA ASN A 5 16.82 0.19 4.93
C ASN A 5 16.51 -1.32 4.86
N ARG A 6 16.49 -1.93 3.67
CA ARG A 6 16.14 -3.35 3.49
C ARG A 6 16.95 -4.28 4.42
N HIS A 7 18.24 -4.00 4.58
CA HIS A 7 19.15 -4.80 5.40
C HIS A 7 18.79 -4.81 6.90
N LEU A 8 17.99 -3.85 7.38
CA LEU A 8 17.55 -3.78 8.78
C LEU A 8 16.36 -4.70 9.10
N PHE A 9 15.70 -5.26 8.09
CA PHE A 9 14.54 -6.13 8.26
C PHE A 9 14.93 -7.61 8.36
N PRO A 10 14.08 -8.48 8.93
CA PRO A 10 14.27 -9.93 8.87
C PRO A 10 14.13 -10.45 7.43
N GLU A 11 14.77 -11.58 7.12
CA GLU A 11 14.86 -12.13 5.75
C GLU A 11 13.48 -12.26 5.08
N TRP A 12 12.52 -12.85 5.78
CA TRP A 12 11.14 -13.02 5.27
C TRP A 12 10.47 -11.70 4.90
N PHE A 13 10.83 -10.57 5.53
CA PHE A 13 10.25 -9.26 5.21
C PHE A 13 11.01 -8.58 4.06
N ARG A 14 12.30 -8.85 3.90
CA ARG A 14 13.14 -8.26 2.85
C ARG A 14 12.66 -8.63 1.45
N GLU A 15 12.16 -9.84 1.28
CA GLU A 15 11.64 -10.36 0.01
C GLU A 15 10.47 -9.52 -0.50
N ASP A 16 9.59 -9.06 0.38
CA ASP A 16 8.42 -8.26 0.02
C ASP A 16 8.68 -6.73 0.00
N VAL A 17 9.87 -6.24 0.36
CA VAL A 17 10.15 -4.78 0.47
C VAL A 17 9.86 -4.01 -0.82
N ASP A 18 10.12 -4.61 -1.98
CA ASP A 18 9.82 -3.96 -3.27
C ASP A 18 8.33 -3.84 -3.53
N GLU A 19 7.58 -4.89 -3.21
CA GLU A 19 6.13 -4.92 -3.34
C GLU A 19 5.47 -3.95 -2.37
N ILE A 20 5.86 -3.96 -1.09
CA ILE A 20 5.39 -3.01 -0.07
C ILE A 20 5.59 -1.58 -0.57
N ALA A 21 6.79 -1.25 -1.04
CA ALA A 21 7.09 0.08 -1.57
C ALA A 21 6.29 0.44 -2.83
N SER A 22 5.94 -0.55 -3.65
CA SER A 22 5.07 -0.35 -4.82
C SER A 22 3.64 -0.03 -4.39
N ILE A 23 3.08 -0.85 -3.49
CA ILE A 23 1.74 -0.69 -2.94
C ILE A 23 1.60 0.67 -2.23
N SER A 24 2.54 1.03 -1.36
CA SER A 24 2.51 2.33 -0.67
C SER A 24 2.55 3.52 -1.64
N ARG A 25 3.32 3.43 -2.73
CA ARG A 25 3.36 4.47 -3.76
C ARG A 25 2.06 4.56 -4.54
N ARG A 26 1.44 3.42 -4.88
CA ARG A 26 0.12 3.38 -5.53
C ARG A 26 -0.91 4.02 -4.61
N LEU A 27 -1.07 3.54 -3.39
CA LEU A 27 -2.02 4.08 -2.41
C LEU A 27 -1.85 5.59 -2.18
N ARG A 28 -0.61 6.09 -2.12
CA ARG A 28 -0.35 7.53 -2.00
C ARG A 28 -0.90 8.31 -3.20
N ARG A 29 -0.76 7.79 -4.42
CA ARG A 29 -1.25 8.44 -5.64
C ARG A 29 -2.77 8.38 -5.74
N GLU A 30 -3.38 7.26 -5.36
CA GLU A 30 -4.83 7.10 -5.44
C GLU A 30 -5.60 7.95 -4.41
N ARG A 31 -4.93 8.44 -3.35
CA ARG A 31 -5.59 9.08 -2.20
C ARG A 31 -6.51 10.24 -2.58
N GLU A 32 -6.06 11.11 -3.48
CA GLU A 32 -6.81 12.31 -3.87
C GLU A 32 -7.88 11.98 -4.92
N PRO A 33 -7.55 11.28 -6.03
CA PRO A 33 -8.55 10.94 -7.02
C PRO A 33 -9.66 10.00 -6.50
N SER A 34 -9.36 9.13 -5.53
CA SER A 34 -10.38 8.27 -4.91
C SER A 34 -11.40 9.03 -4.06
N MET A 35 -11.07 10.25 -3.62
CA MET A 35 -11.93 11.07 -2.77
C MET A 35 -12.63 12.17 -3.56
N TYR A 36 -11.93 12.79 -4.50
CA TYR A 36 -12.38 14.01 -5.17
C TYR A 36 -12.59 13.83 -6.68
N GLY A 37 -12.14 12.71 -7.23
CA GLY A 37 -12.16 12.49 -8.67
C GLY A 37 -10.97 13.17 -9.35
N ASP A 38 -11.04 13.24 -10.67
CA ASP A 38 -10.07 13.95 -11.49
C ASP A 38 -10.56 15.38 -11.66
N GLU A 39 -9.95 16.31 -10.93
CA GLU A 39 -10.31 17.72 -10.95
C GLU A 39 -10.03 18.38 -12.31
N GLU A 40 -9.06 17.89 -13.09
CA GLU A 40 -8.71 18.47 -14.40
C GLU A 40 -9.81 18.20 -15.43
N THR A 41 -10.38 16.99 -15.40
CA THR A 41 -11.43 16.57 -16.34
C THR A 41 -12.84 16.69 -15.76
N GLY A 42 -12.97 16.92 -14.45
CA GLY A 42 -14.23 16.91 -13.72
C GLY A 42 -14.83 15.52 -13.54
N THR A 43 -14.04 14.46 -13.71
CA THR A 43 -14.53 13.07 -13.64
C THR A 43 -14.65 12.62 -12.18
N PRO A 44 -15.83 12.19 -11.71
CA PRO A 44 -16.00 11.80 -10.30
C PRO A 44 -15.39 10.41 -10.00
N PRO A 45 -15.08 10.09 -8.72
CA PRO A 45 -14.43 8.84 -8.34
C PRO A 45 -15.14 7.57 -8.82
N ASP A 46 -16.48 7.54 -8.81
CA ASP A 46 -17.29 6.39 -9.23
C ASP A 46 -17.18 6.06 -10.71
N GLN A 47 -16.66 6.99 -11.52
CA GLN A 47 -16.35 6.78 -12.94
C GLN A 47 -14.87 6.46 -13.17
N LEU A 48 -13.99 6.76 -12.21
CA LEU A 48 -12.56 6.45 -12.28
C LEU A 48 -12.22 5.03 -11.83
N TYR A 49 -13.02 4.48 -10.91
CA TYR A 49 -12.70 3.21 -10.25
C TYR A 49 -13.84 2.21 -10.37
N SER A 50 -13.48 0.98 -10.67
CA SER A 50 -14.40 -0.16 -10.57
C SER A 50 -14.34 -0.80 -9.18
N LEU A 51 -15.32 -1.65 -8.87
CA LEU A 51 -15.29 -2.51 -7.68
C LEU A 51 -14.02 -3.39 -7.67
N ILE A 52 -13.62 -3.89 -8.84
CA ILE A 52 -12.44 -4.76 -8.98
C ILE A 52 -11.17 -4.01 -8.58
N ASP A 53 -11.03 -2.74 -8.99
CA ASP A 53 -9.91 -1.89 -8.59
C ASP A 53 -9.86 -1.71 -7.06
N ALA A 54 -11.02 -1.47 -6.46
CA ALA A 54 -11.14 -1.32 -5.01
C ALA A 54 -10.77 -2.62 -4.26
N GLU A 55 -11.22 -3.77 -4.75
CA GLU A 55 -10.90 -5.08 -4.17
C GLU A 55 -9.40 -5.39 -4.25
N ASP A 56 -8.77 -5.12 -5.39
CA ASP A 56 -7.33 -5.35 -5.60
C ASP A 56 -6.47 -4.46 -4.69
N VAL A 57 -6.84 -3.18 -4.57
CA VAL A 57 -6.15 -2.24 -3.69
C VAL A 57 -6.35 -2.63 -2.22
N LEU A 58 -7.57 -3.05 -1.83
CA LEU A 58 -7.85 -3.52 -0.49
C LEU A 58 -7.07 -4.78 -0.13
N LYS A 59 -6.98 -5.75 -1.05
CA LYS A 59 -6.18 -6.97 -0.88
C LYS A 59 -4.70 -6.63 -0.68
N SER A 60 -4.18 -5.71 -1.49
CA SER A 60 -2.80 -5.21 -1.39
C SER A 60 -2.54 -4.54 -0.04
N ALA A 61 -3.45 -3.67 0.41
CA ALA A 61 -3.34 -2.99 1.71
C ALA A 61 -3.38 -3.99 2.87
N LYS A 62 -4.28 -4.99 2.84
CA LYS A 62 -4.35 -6.06 3.83
C LYS A 62 -3.06 -6.88 3.88
N LYS A 63 -2.46 -7.18 2.73
CA LYS A 63 -1.16 -7.89 2.65
C LYS A 63 -0.08 -7.11 3.40
N VAL A 64 0.07 -5.81 3.11
CA VAL A 64 1.07 -4.94 3.78
C VAL A 64 0.79 -4.85 5.28
N LEU A 65 -0.47 -4.66 5.68
CA LEU A 65 -0.83 -4.63 7.10
C LEU A 65 -0.47 -5.93 7.81
N GLY A 66 -0.76 -7.08 7.21
CA GLY A 66 -0.40 -8.40 7.76
C GLY A 66 1.12 -8.55 7.96
N MET A 67 1.93 -8.10 7.00
CA MET A 67 3.38 -8.09 7.13
C MET A 67 3.86 -7.18 8.26
N CYS A 68 3.31 -5.97 8.39
CA CYS A 68 3.64 -5.05 9.48
C CYS A 68 3.25 -5.62 10.85
N LEU A 69 2.05 -6.21 10.96
CA LEU A 69 1.59 -6.84 12.21
C LEU A 69 2.48 -8.01 12.60
N ARG A 70 2.87 -8.86 11.64
CA ARG A 70 3.84 -9.94 11.89
C ARG A 70 5.19 -9.38 12.36
N LEU A 71 5.70 -8.34 11.69
CA LEU A 71 6.97 -7.71 12.06
C LEU A 71 6.93 -7.14 13.48
N MET A 72 5.86 -6.41 13.83
CA MET A 72 5.69 -5.86 15.18
C MET A 72 5.49 -6.94 16.23
N LYS A 73 4.81 -8.06 15.89
CA LYS A 73 4.66 -9.19 16.81
C LYS A 73 5.99 -9.90 17.10
N GLU A 74 6.84 -10.07 16.09
CA GLU A 74 8.12 -10.79 16.23
C GLU A 74 9.25 -9.91 16.78
N TYR A 75 9.24 -8.59 16.50
CA TYR A 75 10.36 -7.69 16.77
C TYR A 75 9.97 -6.36 17.44
N GLY A 76 8.68 -6.10 17.70
CA GLY A 76 8.24 -4.93 18.44
C GLY A 76 8.69 -5.02 19.89
N ARG A 77 9.27 -3.93 20.42
CA ARG A 77 9.55 -3.81 21.85
C ARG A 77 8.28 -3.40 22.59
N GLU A 78 8.10 -3.92 23.80
CA GLU A 78 7.08 -3.47 24.76
C GLU A 78 7.32 -2.02 25.19
#